data_AF-A0A935L7G4-F1
#
_entry.id   AF-A0A935L7G4-F1
#
_cell.length_a   1.000
_cell.length_b   1.000
_cell.length_c   1.000
_cell.angle_alpha   90.00
_cell.angle_beta   90.00
_cell.angle_gamma   90.00
#
_symmetry.space_group_name_H-M   'P 1'
#
loop_
_entity.id
_entity.type
_entity.pdbx_description
1 polymer ?
#
loop_
_entity_poly.entity_id
_entity_poly.type
_entity_poly.pdbx_seq_one_letter_code
_entity_poly.pdbx_strand_id
1 'polypeptide(L)'
;MTATSCGAATNTLTRRAAFVLLSLGPNGATVPAPGSDESRNRDGDAAFVLREASVTTDNPFDDQLTWVATNLLASRLVAAGRLP
;
A
#
# COMPACT_ATOMS: atom_id res chain seq x y z
N MET A 1 17.71 -4.20 18.15
CA MET A 1 16.49 -3.36 18.27
C MET A 1 15.38 -4.08 17.53
N THR A 2 14.50 -4.76 18.27
CA THR A 2 13.34 -5.46 17.72
C THR A 2 12.20 -4.46 17.68
N ALA A 3 12.01 -3.81 16.52
CA ALA A 3 10.81 -3.04 16.28
C ALA A 3 9.65 -4.04 16.30
N THR A 4 8.80 -3.92 17.30
CA THR A 4 7.46 -4.51 17.26
C THR A 4 6.78 -3.85 16.06
N SER A 5 6.86 -4.53 14.91
CA SER A 5 5.98 -4.29 13.78
C SER A 5 4.57 -4.19 14.34
N CYS A 6 3.73 -3.32 13.78
CA CYS A 6 2.29 -3.39 14.02
C CYS A 6 1.92 -4.89 14.06
N GLY A 7 1.37 -5.38 15.18
CA GLY A 7 1.09 -6.82 15.32
C GLY A 7 0.35 -7.34 14.10
N ALA A 8 0.41 -8.66 13.85
CA ALA A 8 -0.13 -9.30 12.63
C ALA A 8 -1.33 -8.53 12.06
N ALA A 9 -1.18 -7.99 10.84
CA ALA A 9 -2.16 -7.07 10.26
C ALA A 9 -3.58 -7.61 10.49
N THR A 10 -4.44 -6.77 11.07
CA THR A 10 -5.79 -7.17 11.52
C THR A 10 -6.60 -7.83 10.42
N ASN A 11 -6.32 -7.47 9.15
CA ASN A 11 -6.97 -8.03 8.00
C ASN A 11 -5.94 -8.47 6.93
N THR A 12 -6.11 -9.68 6.40
CA THR A 12 -5.30 -10.15 5.27
C THR A 12 -5.94 -9.68 3.97
N LEU A 13 -5.29 -8.73 3.29
CA LEU A 13 -5.82 -8.15 2.06
C LEU A 13 -5.88 -9.17 0.91
N THR A 14 -4.77 -9.88 0.67
CA THR A 14 -4.69 -10.97 -0.30
C THR A 14 -3.42 -11.79 -0.09
N ARG A 15 -3.45 -13.06 -0.48
CA ARG A 15 -2.26 -13.94 -0.57
C ARG A 15 -1.83 -14.21 -2.01
N ARG A 16 -2.54 -13.65 -2.99
CA ARG A 16 -2.36 -13.90 -4.43
C ARG A 16 -2.49 -12.62 -5.26
N ALA A 17 -1.75 -11.59 -4.85
CA ALA A 17 -1.52 -10.44 -5.72
C ALA A 17 -0.48 -10.82 -6.77
N ALA A 18 -0.72 -10.45 -8.03
CA ALA A 18 0.33 -10.45 -9.04
C ALA A 18 1.29 -9.29 -8.84
N PHE A 19 0.75 -8.12 -8.51
CA PHE A 19 1.51 -6.95 -8.09
C PHE A 19 0.64 -6.04 -7.22
N VAL A 20 1.31 -5.15 -6.50
CA VAL A 20 0.72 -4.13 -5.64
C VAL A 20 1.07 -2.76 -6.24
N LEU A 21 0.11 -1.85 -6.21
CA LEU A 21 0.32 -0.44 -6.51
C LEU A 21 0.14 0.34 -5.21
N LEU A 22 1.22 1.00 -4.79
CA LEU A 22 1.24 1.94 -3.68
C LEU A 22 1.32 3.35 -4.26
N SER A 23 0.39 4.20 -3.86
CA SER A 23 0.40 5.63 -4.12
C SER A 23 0.60 6.33 -2.79
N LEU A 24 1.61 7.20 -2.71
CA LEU A 24 1.86 8.04 -1.53
C LEU A 24 1.19 9.42 -1.64
N GLY A 25 0.24 9.55 -2.58
CA GLY A 25 -0.49 10.78 -2.83
C GLY A 25 0.37 12.01 -3.20
N PRO A 26 -0.25 13.20 -3.25
CA PRO A 26 0.43 14.48 -3.46
C PRO A 26 1.56 14.77 -2.46
N ASN A 27 1.44 14.33 -1.21
CA ASN A 27 2.48 14.54 -0.21
C ASN A 27 3.63 13.51 -0.30
N GLY A 28 3.58 12.57 -1.25
CA GLY A 28 4.52 11.46 -1.38
C GLY A 28 6.01 11.83 -1.39
N ALA A 29 6.33 13.02 -1.90
CA ALA A 29 7.70 13.53 -1.97
C ALA A 29 8.22 14.13 -0.65
N THR A 30 7.34 14.44 0.31
CA THR A 30 7.74 14.93 1.64
C THR A 30 8.05 13.77 2.56
N VAL A 31 8.88 14.01 3.58
CA VAL A 31 9.14 13.04 4.64
C VAL A 31 7.97 13.12 5.63
N PRO A 32 7.21 12.04 5.87
CA PRO A 32 6.13 12.05 6.83
C PRO A 32 6.64 12.31 8.26
N ALA A 33 5.81 12.92 9.10
CA ALA A 33 6.14 13.10 10.50
C ALA A 33 6.42 11.74 11.18
N PRO A 34 7.50 11.59 11.97
CA PRO A 34 7.78 10.33 12.64
C PRO A 34 6.62 9.87 13.51
N GLY A 35 6.17 8.63 13.31
CA GLY A 35 5.04 8.05 14.05
C GLY A 35 3.66 8.39 13.46
N SER A 36 3.59 9.13 12.36
CA SER A 36 2.33 9.26 11.60
C SER A 36 1.96 7.95 10.92
N ASP A 37 0.68 7.80 10.57
CA ASP A 37 0.19 6.63 9.83
C ASP A 37 0.90 6.51 8.46
N GLU A 38 1.19 7.64 7.79
CA GLU A 38 1.97 7.65 6.53
C GLU A 38 3.43 7.23 6.73
N SER A 39 4.03 7.54 7.88
CA SER A 39 5.39 7.06 8.19
C SER A 39 5.44 5.53 8.34
N ARG A 40 4.34 4.91 8.81
CA ARG A 40 4.21 3.45 8.91
C ARG A 40 4.10 2.80 7.53
N ASN A 41 3.49 3.45 6.55
CA ASN A 41 3.40 2.92 5.19
C ASN A 41 4.74 2.96 4.42
N ARG A 42 5.78 3.57 4.99
CA ARG A 42 7.12 3.68 4.40
C ARG A 42 8.21 2.98 5.20
N ASP A 43 7.88 2.30 6.29
CA ASP A 43 8.86 1.73 7.22
C ASP A 43 9.41 0.35 6.78
N GLY A 44 8.96 -0.16 5.64
CA GLY A 44 9.38 -1.44 5.07
C GLY A 44 8.64 -2.66 5.64
N ASP A 45 7.62 -2.46 6.48
CA ASP A 45 6.71 -3.52 6.92
C ASP A 45 5.81 -4.00 5.76
N ALA A 46 5.35 -5.25 5.85
CA ALA A 46 4.36 -5.83 4.94
C ALA A 46 2.92 -5.40 5.28
N ALA A 47 2.72 -4.69 6.40
CA ALA A 47 1.44 -4.12 6.80
C ALA A 47 1.26 -2.70 6.23
N PHE A 48 0.10 -2.45 5.63
CA PHE A 48 -0.32 -1.12 5.21
C PHE A 48 -1.38 -0.59 6.19
N VAL A 49 -1.19 0.62 6.69
CA VAL A 49 -2.17 1.37 7.48
C VAL A 49 -3.15 2.01 6.50
N LEU A 50 -4.42 1.63 6.61
CA LEU A 50 -5.52 2.21 5.83
C LEU A 50 -6.35 3.14 6.73
N ARG A 51 -6.60 4.35 6.25
CA ARG A 51 -7.45 5.35 6.89
C ARG A 51 -8.19 6.17 5.84
N GLU A 52 -9.27 6.83 6.25
CA GLU A 52 -9.92 7.86 5.43
C GLU A 52 -8.97 9.00 5.10
N ALA A 53 -9.12 9.57 3.90
CA ALA A 53 -8.27 10.66 3.45
C ALA A 53 -8.40 11.89 4.38
N SER A 54 -7.27 12.51 4.69
CA SER A 54 -7.20 13.69 5.55
C SER A 54 -6.29 14.74 4.94
N VAL A 55 -6.77 15.98 4.92
CA VAL A 55 -5.99 17.15 4.44
C VAL A 55 -5.57 18.07 5.59
N THR A 56 -5.65 17.59 6.84
CA THR A 56 -5.22 18.36 7.99
C THR A 56 -3.70 18.50 8.01
N THR A 57 -3.20 19.66 8.44
CA THR A 57 -1.76 19.94 8.47
C THR A 57 -1.02 19.05 9.47
N ASP A 58 -1.67 18.71 10.59
CA ASP A 58 -1.02 17.98 11.70
C ASP A 58 -0.93 16.47 11.45
N ASN A 59 -1.82 15.91 10.64
CA ASN A 59 -1.84 14.48 10.33
C ASN A 59 -2.54 14.22 8.97
N PRO A 60 -1.91 14.63 7.86
CA PRO A 60 -2.44 14.33 6.53
C PRO A 60 -2.47 12.81 6.28
N PHE A 61 -3.34 12.42 5.35
CA PHE A 61 -3.42 11.05 4.86
C PHE A 61 -3.92 11.05 3.42
N ASP A 62 -3.05 10.69 2.48
CA ASP A 62 -3.42 10.50 1.07
C ASP A 62 -2.84 9.20 0.47
N ASP A 63 -2.23 8.36 1.31
CA ASP A 63 -1.73 7.05 0.92
C ASP A 63 -2.86 6.12 0.47
N GLN A 64 -2.65 5.45 -0.67
CA GLN A 64 -3.55 4.45 -1.21
C GLN A 64 -2.79 3.19 -1.61
N LEU A 65 -3.38 2.03 -1.29
CA LEU A 65 -2.88 0.73 -1.73
C LEU A 65 -3.98 -0.01 -2.50
N THR A 66 -3.63 -0.47 -3.69
CA THR A 66 -4.46 -1.39 -4.48
C THR A 66 -3.62 -2.51 -5.04
N TRP A 67 -4.26 -3.59 -5.47
CA TRP A 67 -3.56 -4.76 -6.00
C TRP A 67 -4.32 -5.37 -7.16
N VAL A 68 -3.57 -6.07 -8.02
CA VAL A 68 -4.14 -6.81 -9.14
C VAL A 68 -4.03 -8.29 -8.86
N ALA A 69 -5.15 -9.00 -8.97
CA ALA A 69 -5.18 -10.45 -8.85
C ALA A 69 -4.52 -11.11 -10.08
N THR A 70 -3.89 -12.27 -9.87
CA THR A 70 -3.14 -12.97 -10.92
C THR A 70 -3.99 -13.37 -12.12
N ASN A 71 -5.25 -13.76 -11.90
CA ASN A 71 -6.19 -14.08 -12.98
C ASN A 71 -6.50 -12.87 -13.87
N LEU A 72 -6.63 -11.68 -13.28
CA LEU A 72 -6.86 -10.44 -14.01
C LEU A 72 -5.63 -10.06 -14.83
N LEU A 73 -4.43 -10.20 -14.28
CA LEU A 73 -3.20 -9.99 -15.05
C LEU A 73 -3.10 -10.98 -16.21
N ALA A 74 -3.37 -12.26 -15.98
CA ALA A 74 -3.32 -13.29 -17.01
C ALA A 74 -4.31 -13.01 -18.15
N SER A 75 -5.57 -12.64 -17.84
CA SER A 75 -6.56 -12.33 -18.87
C SER A 75 -6.17 -11.11 -19.72
N ARG A 76 -5.54 -10.10 -19.10
CA ARG A 76 -5.01 -8.92 -19.80
C ARG A 76 -3.82 -9.26 -20.70
N LEU A 77 -2.94 -10.16 -20.27
CA LEU A 77 -1.80 -10.60 -21.08
C LEU A 77 -2.23 -11.45 -22.28
N VAL A 78 -3.24 -12.31 -22.13
CA VAL A 78 -3.84 -13.07 -23.25
C VAL A 78 -4.48 -12.11 -24.25
N ALA A 79 -5.31 -11.17 -23.78
CA ALA A 79 -5.93 -10.17 -24.66
C ALA A 79 -4.90 -9.30 -25.40
N ALA A 80 -3.70 -9.13 -24.83
CA ALA A 80 -2.60 -8.39 -25.43
C ALA A 80 -1.66 -9.26 -26.29
N GLY A 81 -1.91 -10.57 -26.45
CA GLY A 81 -1.05 -11.49 -27.19
C GLY A 81 0.35 -11.68 -26.57
N ARG A 82 0.47 -11.50 -25.25
CA ARG A 82 1.73 -11.62 -24.47
C ARG A 82 1.83 -12.92 -23.69
N LEU A 83 0.71 -13.59 -23.47
CA LEU A 83 0.60 -15.00 -23.11
C LEU A 83 -0.10 -15.70 -24.28
N PRO A 84 0.17 -16.99 -24.50
CA PRO A 84 -0.18 -17.67 -25.76
C PRO A 84 -1.68 -17.67 -26.05
#